data_AF-A0A517YL22-F1
#
_entry.id   AF-A0A517YL22-F1
#
_cell.length_a   1.000
_cell.length_b   1.000
_cell.length_c   1.000
_cell.angle_alpha   90.00
_cell.angle_beta   90.00
_cell.angle_gamma   90.00
#
_symmetry.space_group_name_H-M   'P 1'
#
loop_
_entity.id
_entity.type
_entity.pdbx_description
1 polymer ?
#
loop_
_entity_poly.entity_id
_entity_poly.type
_entity_poly.pdbx_seq_one_letter_code
_entity_poly.pdbx_strand_id
1 'polypeptide(L)' 'MPPTQSGLVGSLVSVVGLVLAGVYLANPGWGVIELLPDNLPGIGNIDEVVATTIFLTCLARLGINILPQRGPTTSERKN' A
#
# COMPACT_ATOMS: atom_id res chain seq x y z
N MET A 1 15.56 -4.05 -3.19
CA MET A 1 16.22 -4.03 -1.86
C MET A 1 15.14 -3.76 -0.83
N PRO A 2 14.88 -4.66 0.15
CA PRO A 2 14.01 -4.31 1.26
C PRO A 2 14.66 -3.16 2.04
N PRO A 3 13.94 -2.08 2.39
CA PRO A 3 14.51 -0.99 3.16
C PRO A 3 15.01 -1.52 4.51
N THR A 4 16.29 -1.27 4.73
CA THR A 4 17.08 -1.53 5.94
C THR A 4 16.27 -1.38 7.23
N GLN A 5 16.42 -2.38 8.12
CA GLN A 5 15.94 -2.40 9.51
C GLN A 5 15.83 -0.99 10.09
N SER A 6 14.61 -0.54 10.34
CA SER A 6 14.35 0.73 11.02
C SER A 6 14.17 0.46 12.50
N GLY A 7 14.76 1.28 13.38
CA GLY A 7 14.51 1.21 14.82
C GLY A 7 13.02 1.32 15.18
N LEU A 8 12.69 1.07 16.45
CA LEU A 8 11.32 0.97 17.00
C LEU A 8 10.32 2.01 16.43
N VAL A 9 10.76 3.26 16.28
CA VAL A 9 9.96 4.37 15.76
C VAL A 9 9.52 4.14 14.30
N GLY A 10 10.42 3.64 13.45
CA GLY A 10 10.11 3.36 12.04
C GLY A 10 9.11 2.23 11.88
N SER A 11 9.21 1.19 12.71
CA SER A 11 8.21 0.10 12.74
C SER A 11 6.86 0.60 13.26
N LEU A 12 6.83 1.39 14.34
CA LEU A 12 5.60 1.98 14.87
C LEU A 12 4.88 2.84 13.82
N VAL A 13 5.62 3.73 13.14
CA VAL A 13 5.05 4.57 12.06
C VAL A 13 4.50 3.70 10.92
N SER A 14 5.19 2.62 10.57
CA SER A 14 4.74 1.72 9.51
C SER A 14 3.45 0.97 9.88
N VAL A 15 3.34 0.51 11.14
CA VAL A 15 2.12 -0.15 11.64
C VAL A 15 0.96 0.83 11.70
N VAL A 16 1.17 2.03 12.24
CA VAL A 16 0.13 3.06 12.30
C VAL A 16 -0.32 3.46 10.88
N GLY A 17 0.63 3.69 9.97
CA GLY A 17 0.33 4.00 8.57
C GLY A 17 -0.43 2.88 7.86
N LEU A 18 -0.07 1.62 8.11
CA LEU A 18 -0.75 0.45 7.55
C LEU A 18 -2.22 0.36 8.03
N VAL A 19 -2.45 0.56 9.33
CA VAL A 19 -3.80 0.50 9.91
C VAL A 19 -4.66 1.64 9.37
N LEU A 20 -4.15 2.87 9.37
CA LEU A 20 -4.89 4.03 8.88
C LEU A 20 -5.23 3.90 7.39
N ALA A 21 -4.25 3.51 6.56
CA ALA A 21 -4.48 3.30 5.14
C ALA A 21 -5.45 2.14 4.87
N GLY A 22 -5.37 1.06 5.66
CA GLY A 22 -6.30 -0.07 5.56
C GLY A 22 -7.73 0.31 5.93
N VAL A 23 -7.93 1.10 7.00
CA VAL A 23 -9.26 1.61 7.39
C VAL A 23 -9.81 2.57 6.34
N TYR A 24 -8.96 3.40 5.74
CA TYR A 24 -9.33 4.31 4.67
C TYR A 24 -9.82 3.56 3.42
N LEU A 25 -9.04 2.58 2.97
CA LEU A 25 -9.39 1.71 1.84
C LEU A 25 -10.60 0.82 2.10
N ALA A 26 -10.84 0.45 3.36
CA ALA A 26 -12.05 -0.28 3.75
C ALA A 26 -13.32 0.55 3.57
N ASN A 27 -13.19 1.88 3.38
CA ASN A 27 -14.27 2.82 3.08
C ASN A 27 -15.56 2.53 3.87
N PRO A 28 -15.51 2.48 5.22
CA PRO A 28 -16.67 2.09 6.04
C PRO A 28 -17.81 3.12 5.98
N GLY A 29 -17.56 4.31 5.43
CA GLY A 29 -18.55 5.37 5.22
C GLY A 29 -19.37 5.25 3.93
N TRP A 30 -19.00 4.34 3.02
CA TRP A 30 -19.77 3.94 1.84
C TRP A 30 -20.34 5.09 0.99
N GLY A 31 -19.59 6.20 0.81
CA GLY A 31 -20.02 7.31 -0.07
C GLY A 31 -21.40 7.91 0.25
N VAL A 32 -21.91 7.72 1.48
CA VAL A 32 -23.30 8.09 1.85
C VAL A 32 -23.45 9.60 2.06
N ILE A 33 -22.36 10.35 2.20
CA ILE A 33 -22.38 11.79 2.46
C ILE A 33 -21.29 12.48 1.63
N GLU A 34 -21.57 12.76 0.36
CA GLU A 34 -20.67 13.56 -0.48
C GLU A 34 -21.41 14.75 -1.08
N LEU A 35 -20.99 15.95 -0.66
CA LEU A 35 -21.52 17.25 -1.10
C LEU A 35 -20.84 17.74 -2.40
N LEU A 36 -19.80 17.03 -2.87
CA LEU A 36 -18.96 17.36 -4.02
C LEU A 36 -18.55 16.06 -4.76
N PRO A 37 -18.60 15.99 -6.10
CA PRO A 37 -18.38 14.74 -6.81
C PRO A 37 -16.87 14.51 -7.05
N ASP A 38 -16.14 14.10 -6.02
CA ASP A 38 -14.76 13.57 -6.15
C ASP A 38 -14.75 12.03 -6.32
N ASN A 39 -15.83 11.34 -5.88
CA ASN A 39 -16.07 9.94 -6.18
C ASN A 39 -16.73 9.78 -7.55
N LEU A 40 -16.00 9.20 -8.50
CA LEU A 40 -16.63 8.68 -9.70
C LEU A 40 -17.38 7.38 -9.35
N PRO A 41 -18.71 7.31 -9.58
CA PRO A 41 -19.48 6.12 -9.27
C PRO A 41 -18.93 4.92 -10.07
N GLY A 42 -18.52 3.87 -9.36
CA GLY A 42 -17.94 2.65 -9.92
C GLY A 42 -16.42 2.66 -10.12
N ILE A 43 -15.73 3.80 -9.94
CA ILE A 43 -14.27 3.91 -10.08
C ILE A 43 -13.58 4.12 -8.72
N GLY A 44 -14.24 4.74 -7.75
CA GLY A 44 -13.66 5.05 -6.43
C GLY A 44 -13.01 6.43 -6.39
N ASN A 45 -12.30 6.72 -5.30
CA ASN A 45 -11.68 8.02 -5.07
C ASN A 45 -10.22 8.10 -5.53
N ILE A 46 -9.77 9.30 -5.89
CA ILE A 46 -8.35 9.55 -6.17
C ILE A 46 -7.50 9.35 -4.90
N ASP A 47 -8.04 9.71 -3.75
CA ASP A 47 -7.36 9.55 -2.47
C ASP A 47 -7.13 8.06 -2.08
N GLU A 48 -7.94 7.13 -2.59
CA GLU A 48 -7.76 5.69 -2.40
C GLU A 48 -6.48 5.19 -3.09
N VAL A 49 -6.04 5.84 -4.19
CA VAL A 49 -4.76 5.54 -4.85
C VAL A 49 -3.58 5.92 -3.93
N VAL A 50 -3.70 7.06 -3.26
CA VAL A 50 -2.69 7.52 -2.29
C VAL A 50 -2.67 6.59 -1.09
N ALA A 51 -3.84 6.24 -0.54
CA ALA A 51 -3.96 5.28 0.56
C ALA A 51 -3.37 3.90 0.20
N THR A 52 -3.62 3.41 -1.02
CA THR A 52 -3.05 2.16 -1.54
C THR A 52 -1.53 2.22 -1.60
N THR A 53 -0.97 3.33 -2.09
CA THR A 53 0.48 3.50 -2.19
C THR A 53 1.13 3.51 -0.81
N ILE A 54 0.52 4.20 0.16
CA ILE A 54 0.97 4.23 1.55
C ILE A 54 0.89 2.83 2.16
N PHE A 55 -0.23 2.12 1.95
CA PHE A 55 -0.44 0.77 2.46
C PHE A 55 0.64 -0.20 1.95
N LEU A 56 0.87 -0.25 0.64
CA LEU A 56 1.88 -1.11 0.03
C LEU A 56 3.30 -0.76 0.48
N THR A 57 3.61 0.53 0.63
CA THR A 57 4.93 0.99 1.10
C THR A 57 5.17 0.61 2.56
N CYS A 58 4.16 0.75 3.43
CA CYS A 58 4.23 0.31 4.82
C CYS A 58 4.42 -1.21 4.93
N LEU A 59 3.70 -1.95 4.10
CA LEU A 59 3.77 -3.41 4.10
C LEU A 59 5.12 -3.93 3.59
N ALA A 60 5.65 -3.34 2.52
CA ALA A 60 7.00 -3.61 2.02
C ALA A 60 8.07 -3.26 3.07
N ARG A 61 7.86 -2.20 3.86
CA ARG A 61 8.74 -1.82 4.97
C ARG A 61 8.70 -2.80 6.15
N LEU A 62 7.56 -3.46 6.38
CA LEU A 62 7.44 -4.55 7.36
C LEU A 62 8.00 -5.89 6.83
N GLY A 63 8.51 -5.92 5.59
CA GLY A 63 9.06 -7.13 4.98
C GLY A 63 8.00 -8.07 4.41
N ILE A 64 6.72 -7.68 4.43
CA ILE A 64 5.62 -8.47 3.89
C ILE A 64 5.50 -8.13 2.39
N ASN A 65 5.97 -9.06 1.57
CA ASN A 65 5.93 -8.93 0.11
C ASN A 65 4.71 -9.65 -0.45
N ILE A 66 3.63 -8.92 -0.75
CA ILE A 66 2.47 -9.50 -1.45
C ILE A 66 2.63 -9.52 -2.97
N LEU A 67 3.58 -8.74 -3.51
CA LEU A 67 3.82 -8.66 -4.94
C LEU A 67 4.72 -9.82 -5.40
N PRO A 68 4.43 -10.45 -6.56
CA PRO A 68 5.31 -11.46 -7.14
C PRO A 68 6.72 -10.90 -7.33
N GLN A 69 7.68 -11.46 -6.61
CA GLN A 69 9.09 -11.16 -6.80
C GLN A 69 9.50 -11.82 -8.12
N ARG A 70 9.68 -11.05 -9.19
CA ARG A 70 10.21 -11.57 -10.45
C ARG A 70 11.65 -12.01 -10.20
N GLY A 71 11.85 -13.31 -9.95
CA GLY A 71 13.17 -13.90 -9.77
C GLY A 71 14.06 -13.64 -10.98
N PRO A 72 15.40 -13.63 -10.81
CA PRO A 72 16.33 -13.38 -11.91
C PRO A 72 16.06 -14.39 -13.03
N THR A 73 15.82 -13.88 -14.24
CA THR A 73 15.64 -14.73 -15.42
C THR A 73 16.97 -15.42 -15.71
N THR A 74 17.08 -16.68 -15.31
CA THR A 74 18.13 -17.60 -15.71
C THR A 74 18.06 -17.79 -17.24
N SER A 75 18.66 -16.88 -17.99
CA SER A 75 18.86 -17.03 -19.44
C SER A 75 20.28 -16.67 -19.90
N GLU A 76 21.22 -16.49 -18.98
CA GLU A 76 22.62 -16.16 -19.30
C GLU A 76 23.60 -17.20 -18.72
N ARG A 77 23.33 -18.48 -18.96
CA ARG A 77 24.29 -19.57 -18.65
C ARG A 77 24.23 -20.63 -19.74
N LYS A 78 24.57 -20.22 -20.97
CA LYS A 78 24.95 -21.16 -22.03
C LYS A 78 25.99 -20.52 -22.94
N ASN A 79 27.23 -20.52 -22.47
CA ASN A 79 28.45 -20.68 -23.26
C ASN A 79 29.49 -21.38 -22.40
#